data_AF-A0A0A1U1Q4-F1
#
_entry.id   AF-A0A0A1U1Q4-F1
#
_cell.length_a   1.000
_cell.length_b   1.000
_cell.length_c   1.000
_cell.angle_alpha   90.00
_cell.angle_beta   90.00
_cell.angle_gamma   90.00
#
_symmetry.space_group_name_H-M   'P 1'
#
loop_
_entity.id
_entity.type
_entity.pdbx_description
1 polymer ?
#
loop_
_entity_poly.entity_id
_entity_poly.type
_entity_poly.pdbx_seq_one_letter_code
_entity_poly.pdbx_strand_id
1 'polypeptide(L)'
;MFFIDGPGGSGKTHLYNVLIDTLESEGYVVLSFAPTGIAAAYLKKGKTFHSGFKLPFHIYEDSENLIAPASDEALFLKVTDVILIEEISMVHKEILRCIDTLMRQIPFVAYPDRNFSRFLFGGRIVVVGGDFRQILPVIPNGTKTEVIHNYVKNIFLWKLFEVHHLSTNMRSRGYNTFNKWLLDNGNKTTG
;
A
#
# COMPACT_ATOMS: atom_id res chain seq x y z
N MET A 1 -1.87 11.82 0.57
CA MET A 1 -1.83 10.35 0.64
C MET A 1 -3.25 9.87 0.39
N PHE A 2 -3.41 8.83 -0.43
CA PHE A 2 -4.72 8.39 -0.91
C PHE A 2 -4.94 6.91 -0.59
N PHE A 3 -6.12 6.57 -0.09
CA PHE A 3 -6.56 5.20 0.13
C PHE A 3 -7.72 4.88 -0.79
N ILE A 4 -7.57 3.84 -1.60
CA ILE A 4 -8.61 3.30 -2.47
C ILE A 4 -9.23 2.09 -1.78
N ASP A 5 -10.39 2.32 -1.16
CA ASP A 5 -11.22 1.29 -0.57
C ASP A 5 -12.13 0.67 -1.63
N GLY A 6 -12.26 -0.63 -1.64
CA GLY A 6 -13.23 -1.28 -2.52
C GLY A 6 -13.37 -2.76 -2.23
N PRO A 7 -14.56 -3.34 -2.42
CA PRO A 7 -14.79 -4.76 -2.16
C PRO A 7 -14.04 -5.64 -3.17
N GLY A 8 -13.94 -6.93 -2.86
CA GLY A 8 -13.49 -7.93 -3.81
C GLY A 8 -14.25 -7.84 -5.14
N GLY A 9 -13.53 -7.75 -6.26
CA GLY A 9 -14.13 -7.66 -7.59
C GLY A 9 -14.54 -6.24 -8.04
N SER A 10 -14.23 -5.18 -7.30
CA SER A 10 -14.54 -3.80 -7.71
C SER A 10 -13.61 -3.20 -8.80
N GLY A 11 -12.62 -3.97 -9.27
CA GLY A 11 -11.69 -3.50 -10.30
C GLY A 11 -10.50 -2.68 -9.78
N LYS A 12 -10.23 -2.68 -8.46
CA LYS A 12 -9.08 -2.00 -7.82
C LYS A 12 -7.76 -2.19 -8.58
N THR A 13 -7.32 -3.43 -8.78
CA THR A 13 -6.06 -3.75 -9.46
C THR A 13 -6.00 -3.20 -10.88
N HIS A 14 -7.13 -3.24 -11.61
CA HIS A 14 -7.22 -2.64 -12.94
C HIS A 14 -7.05 -1.12 -12.88
N LEU A 15 -7.74 -0.46 -11.94
CA LEU A 15 -7.58 0.98 -11.69
C LEU A 15 -6.13 1.34 -11.36
N TYR A 16 -5.44 0.55 -10.54
CA TYR A 16 -4.03 0.80 -10.20
C TYR A 16 -3.14 0.74 -11.44
N ASN A 17 -3.34 -0.24 -12.31
CA ASN A 17 -2.55 -0.35 -13.55
C ASN A 17 -2.82 0.80 -14.51
N VAL A 18 -4.07 1.24 -14.65
CA VAL A 18 -4.40 2.44 -15.45
C VAL A 18 -3.78 3.70 -14.85
N LEU A 19 -3.80 3.83 -13.52
CA LEU A 19 -3.16 4.94 -12.82
C LEU A 19 -1.63 4.96 -13.04
N ILE A 20 -0.99 3.79 -12.94
CA ILE A 20 0.45 3.64 -13.23
C ILE A 20 0.74 4.10 -14.66
N ASP A 21 0.01 3.59 -15.66
CA ASP A 21 0.23 3.96 -17.06
C ASP A 21 0.04 5.45 -17.31
N THR A 22 -1.00 6.04 -16.70
CA THR A 22 -1.32 7.45 -16.87
C THR A 22 -0.20 8.32 -16.30
N LEU A 23 0.22 8.04 -15.05
CA LEU A 23 1.30 8.77 -14.39
C LEU A 23 2.64 8.62 -15.13
N GLU A 24 2.97 7.40 -15.57
CA GLU A 24 4.20 7.18 -16.33
C GLU A 24 4.17 7.89 -17.70
N SER A 25 3.00 7.98 -18.35
CA SER A 25 2.85 8.74 -19.60
C SER A 25 3.06 10.24 -19.43
N GLU A 26 2.85 10.76 -18.21
CA GLU A 26 3.12 12.15 -17.82
C GLU A 26 4.56 12.36 -17.32
N GLY A 27 5.38 11.30 -17.30
CA GLY A 27 6.79 11.36 -16.91
C GLY A 27 7.06 11.15 -15.42
N TYR A 28 6.05 10.79 -14.62
CA TYR A 28 6.24 10.44 -13.21
C TYR A 28 6.80 9.02 -13.06
N VAL A 29 7.66 8.84 -12.06
CA VAL A 29 8.20 7.52 -11.70
C VAL A 29 7.33 6.89 -10.61
N VAL A 30 6.70 5.76 -10.94
CA VAL A 30 5.83 5.01 -10.02
C VAL A 30 6.49 3.70 -9.61
N LEU A 31 6.55 3.45 -8.30
CA LEU A 31 6.89 2.14 -7.75
C LEU A 31 5.65 1.46 -7.16
N SER A 32 5.41 0.22 -7.56
CA SER A 32 4.25 -0.57 -7.18
C SER A 32 4.66 -1.77 -6.32
N PHE A 33 4.01 -1.92 -5.17
CA PHE A 33 4.32 -2.95 -4.18
C PHE A 33 3.09 -3.71 -3.72
N ALA A 34 3.30 -4.95 -3.30
CA ALA A 34 2.29 -5.77 -2.65
C ALA A 34 2.92 -6.70 -1.58
N PRO A 35 2.15 -7.21 -0.61
CA PRO A 35 2.64 -8.13 0.41
C PRO A 35 2.95 -9.54 -0.11
N THR A 36 2.26 -10.00 -1.15
CA THR A 36 2.44 -11.34 -1.73
C THR A 36 2.92 -11.28 -3.17
N GLY A 37 3.64 -12.32 -3.61
CA GLY A 37 4.12 -12.42 -5.00
C GLY A 37 2.99 -12.48 -6.02
N ILE A 38 1.87 -13.13 -5.67
CA ILE A 38 0.69 -13.22 -6.53
C ILE A 38 0.06 -11.83 -6.72
N ALA A 39 -0.14 -11.06 -5.64
CA ALA A 39 -0.67 -9.71 -5.76
C ALA A 39 0.27 -8.80 -6.57
N ALA A 40 1.58 -8.87 -6.30
CA ALA A 40 2.58 -8.11 -7.03
C ALA A 40 2.55 -8.41 -8.55
N ALA A 41 2.34 -9.67 -8.93
CA ALA A 41 2.29 -10.08 -10.34
C ALA A 41 1.10 -9.46 -11.12
N TYR A 42 0.04 -9.03 -10.43
CA TYR A 42 -1.08 -8.34 -11.07
C TYR A 42 -0.87 -6.84 -11.23
N LEU A 43 0.17 -6.26 -10.61
CA LEU A 43 0.57 -4.87 -10.80
C LEU A 43 1.63 -4.75 -11.90
N LYS A 44 1.51 -3.69 -12.71
CA LYS A 44 2.59 -3.29 -13.62
C LYS A 44 3.85 -2.99 -12.83
N LYS A 45 4.94 -3.68 -13.21
CA LYS A 45 6.27 -3.60 -12.56
C LYS A 45 6.21 -3.92 -11.04
N GLY A 46 5.18 -4.64 -10.61
CA GLY A 46 4.95 -4.93 -9.20
C GLY A 46 6.06 -5.74 -8.55
N LYS A 47 6.44 -5.34 -7.34
CA LYS A 47 7.38 -6.07 -6.50
C LYS A 47 6.76 -6.40 -5.15
N THR A 48 7.30 -7.41 -4.48
CA THR A 48 6.93 -7.63 -3.06
C THR A 48 7.62 -6.59 -2.18
N PHE A 49 7.09 -6.28 -1.00
CA PHE A 49 7.80 -5.40 -0.05
C PHE A 49 9.23 -5.91 0.26
N HIS A 50 9.38 -7.22 0.43
CA HIS A 50 10.65 -7.86 0.73
C HIS A 50 11.69 -7.65 -0.39
N SER A 51 11.29 -7.82 -1.66
CA SER A 51 12.20 -7.61 -2.79
C SER A 51 12.40 -6.13 -3.13
N GLY A 52 11.38 -5.31 -2.90
CA GLY A 52 11.34 -3.90 -3.26
C GLY A 52 12.09 -2.98 -2.31
N PHE A 53 11.92 -3.17 -1.01
CA PHE A 53 12.51 -2.33 0.04
C PHE A 53 13.62 -3.03 0.83
N LYS A 54 13.96 -4.28 0.49
CA LYS A 54 14.91 -5.13 1.25
C LYS A 54 14.58 -5.17 2.75
N LEU A 55 13.29 -5.09 3.08
CA LEU A 55 12.83 -5.12 4.46
C LEU A 55 13.16 -6.48 5.09
N PRO A 56 13.64 -6.52 6.35
CA PRO A 56 13.81 -7.77 7.06
C PRO A 56 12.46 -8.51 7.15
N PHE A 57 12.51 -9.85 7.09
CA PHE A 57 11.32 -10.69 7.14
C PHE A 57 10.52 -10.53 8.45
N HIS A 58 11.21 -10.12 9.52
CA HIS A 58 10.61 -9.68 10.77
C HIS A 58 10.80 -8.18 10.92
N ILE A 59 9.69 -7.44 10.95
CA ILE A 59 9.67 -6.00 11.16
C ILE A 59 9.14 -5.76 12.57
N TYR A 60 10.00 -5.22 13.43
CA TYR A 60 9.71 -4.81 14.80
C TYR A 60 9.62 -3.28 14.86
N GLU A 61 9.11 -2.73 15.97
CA GLU A 61 9.04 -1.28 16.20
C GLU A 61 10.42 -0.59 16.11
N ASP A 62 11.51 -1.33 16.31
CA ASP A 62 12.88 -0.82 16.23
C ASP A 62 13.62 -1.26 14.95
N SER A 63 12.93 -1.85 13.97
CA SER A 63 13.58 -2.26 12.73
C SER A 63 14.07 -1.05 11.93
N GLU A 64 15.39 -0.90 11.86
CA GLU A 64 16.06 0.06 10.98
C GLU A 64 16.11 -0.48 9.54
N ASN A 65 15.90 0.40 8.58
CA ASN A 65 15.98 0.04 7.17
C ASN A 65 17.45 -0.07 6.73
N LEU A 66 17.80 -1.17 6.07
CA LEU A 66 19.18 -1.51 5.69
C LEU A 66 19.57 -1.05 4.26
N ILE A 67 18.87 -0.08 3.67
CA ILE A 67 19.21 0.36 2.31
C ILE A 67 20.46 1.25 2.35
N ALA A 68 21.56 0.74 1.82
CA ALA A 68 22.78 1.51 1.65
C ALA A 68 22.52 2.72 0.71
N PRO A 69 22.95 3.95 1.06
CA PRO A 69 22.65 5.17 0.28
C PRO A 69 23.09 5.16 -1.19
N ALA A 70 24.07 4.31 -1.53
CA ALA A 70 24.64 4.15 -2.87
C ALA A 70 24.14 2.89 -3.61
N SER A 71 23.19 2.15 -3.03
CA SER A 71 22.60 0.98 -3.69
C SER A 71 21.71 1.38 -4.88
N ASP A 72 21.53 0.46 -5.82
CA ASP A 72 20.61 0.64 -6.94
C ASP A 72 19.18 0.91 -6.45
N GLU A 73 18.75 0.26 -5.36
CA GLU A 73 17.44 0.51 -4.76
C GLU A 73 17.33 1.94 -4.23
N ALA A 74 18.37 2.48 -3.59
CA ALA A 74 18.39 3.88 -3.16
C ALA A 74 18.30 4.83 -4.36
N LEU A 75 18.93 4.51 -5.50
CA LEU A 75 18.82 5.31 -6.73
C LEU A 75 17.38 5.33 -7.25
N PHE A 76 16.68 4.20 -7.30
CA PHE A 76 15.27 4.16 -7.68
C PHE A 76 14.40 4.98 -6.72
N LEU A 77 14.60 4.84 -5.41
CA LEU A 77 13.82 5.59 -4.41
C LEU A 77 14.08 7.10 -4.49
N LYS A 78 15.29 7.53 -4.89
CA LYS A 78 15.63 8.95 -5.08
C LYS A 78 14.83 9.63 -6.19
N VAL A 79 14.52 8.89 -7.27
CA VAL A 79 13.77 9.42 -8.42
C VAL A 79 12.27 9.10 -8.37
N THR A 80 11.82 8.30 -7.40
CA THR A 80 10.40 7.91 -7.28
C THR A 80 9.53 9.07 -6.84
N ASP A 81 8.47 9.33 -7.61
CA ASP A 81 7.44 10.33 -7.30
C ASP A 81 6.25 9.73 -6.55
N VAL A 82 5.85 8.51 -6.95
CA VAL A 82 4.63 7.85 -6.46
C VAL A 82 4.94 6.43 -5.97
N ILE A 83 4.46 6.11 -4.77
CA ILE A 83 4.49 4.76 -4.19
C ILE A 83 3.05 4.23 -4.17
N LEU A 84 2.82 3.16 -4.92
CA LEU A 84 1.54 2.45 -4.96
C LEU A 84 1.66 1.14 -4.17
N ILE A 85 0.71 0.88 -3.27
CA ILE A 85 0.67 -0.34 -2.46
C ILE A 85 -0.68 -1.03 -2.61
N GLU A 86 -0.67 -2.26 -3.10
CA GLU A 86 -1.85 -3.14 -3.15
C GLU A 86 -1.92 -4.07 -1.92
N GLU A 87 -3.14 -4.55 -1.62
CA GLU A 87 -3.48 -5.39 -0.47
C GLU A 87 -3.02 -4.81 0.88
N ILE A 88 -3.23 -3.51 1.09
CA ILE A 88 -2.83 -2.80 2.32
C ILE A 88 -3.45 -3.40 3.60
N SER A 89 -4.57 -4.14 3.49
CA SER A 89 -5.19 -4.82 4.63
C SER A 89 -4.33 -5.93 5.22
N MET A 90 -3.47 -6.57 4.41
CA MET A 90 -2.56 -7.64 4.86
C MET A 90 -1.26 -7.09 5.46
N VAL A 91 -1.07 -5.77 5.45
CA VAL A 91 0.20 -5.13 5.79
C VAL A 91 0.24 -4.83 7.29
N HIS A 92 1.33 -5.20 7.94
CA HIS A 92 1.62 -4.82 9.32
C HIS A 92 1.86 -3.30 9.41
N LYS A 93 1.32 -2.62 10.41
CA LYS A 93 1.41 -1.16 10.56
C LYS A 93 2.85 -0.63 10.49
N GLU A 94 3.78 -1.41 11.04
CA GLU A 94 5.22 -1.08 11.06
C GLU A 94 5.83 -0.99 9.66
N ILE A 95 5.30 -1.71 8.66
CA ILE A 95 5.78 -1.59 7.28
C ILE A 95 5.57 -0.16 6.76
N LEU A 96 4.39 0.44 6.99
CA LEU A 96 4.14 1.81 6.57
C LEU A 96 5.04 2.81 7.30
N ARG A 97 5.31 2.58 8.59
CA ARG A 97 6.24 3.42 9.37
C ARG A 97 7.67 3.29 8.83
N CYS A 98 8.14 2.08 8.57
CA CYS A 98 9.47 1.83 8.00
C CYS A 98 9.62 2.50 6.63
N ILE A 99 8.61 2.42 5.76
CA ILE A 99 8.62 3.09 4.46
C ILE A 99 8.67 4.63 4.66
N ASP A 100 7.84 5.21 5.54
CA ASP A 100 7.89 6.65 5.83
C ASP A 100 9.29 7.10 6.30
N THR A 101 9.85 6.41 7.29
CA THR A 101 11.18 6.66 7.83
C THR A 101 12.25 6.58 6.74
N LEU A 102 12.22 5.54 5.91
CA LEU A 102 13.16 5.36 4.80
C LEU A 102 13.10 6.53 3.82
N MET A 103 11.89 6.88 3.36
CA MET A 103 11.75 7.92 2.35
C MET A 103 12.12 9.31 2.89
N ARG A 104 12.00 9.56 4.19
CA ARG A 104 12.47 10.78 4.86
C ARG A 104 13.99 10.90 4.92
N GLN A 105 14.71 9.79 4.84
CA GLN A 105 16.17 9.73 4.81
C GLN A 105 16.74 9.76 3.38
N ILE A 106 15.92 9.44 2.38
CA ILE A 106 16.34 9.39 0.97
C ILE A 106 16.05 10.72 0.27
N PRO A 107 17.07 11.37 -0.32
CA PRO A 107 16.88 12.58 -1.11
C PRO A 107 15.85 12.38 -2.22
N PHE A 108 15.01 13.38 -2.47
CA PHE A 108 14.07 13.36 -3.60
C PHE A 108 14.60 14.25 -4.72
N VAL A 109 14.98 13.65 -5.84
CA VAL A 109 15.63 14.34 -6.97
C VAL A 109 14.77 15.44 -7.55
N ALA A 110 13.44 15.29 -7.54
CA ALA A 110 12.51 16.32 -7.99
C ALA A 110 12.55 17.59 -7.14
N TYR A 111 13.06 17.52 -5.90
CA TYR A 111 13.12 18.65 -4.95
C TYR A 111 14.44 18.65 -4.15
N PRO A 112 15.59 18.92 -4.79
CA PRO A 112 16.91 18.71 -4.20
C PRO A 112 17.17 19.57 -2.94
N ASP A 113 16.60 20.77 -2.87
CA ASP A 113 16.79 21.71 -1.75
C ASP A 113 15.81 21.51 -0.58
N ARG A 114 14.91 20.53 -0.68
CA ARG A 114 13.88 20.29 0.33
C ARG A 114 14.44 19.52 1.53
N ASN A 115 14.09 19.94 2.74
CA ASN A 115 14.35 19.12 3.93
C ASN A 115 13.34 17.96 4.02
N PHE A 116 13.66 16.83 3.40
CA PHE A 116 12.80 15.65 3.29
C PHE A 116 12.33 15.09 4.64
N SER A 117 13.13 15.23 5.70
CA SER A 117 12.79 14.73 7.04
C SER A 117 11.47 15.29 7.62
N ARG A 118 11.07 16.48 7.14
CA ARG A 118 9.85 17.18 7.56
C ARG A 118 8.60 16.78 6.78
N PHE A 119 8.75 16.05 5.68
CA PHE A 119 7.64 15.65 4.82
C PHE A 119 7.35 14.16 5.01
N LEU A 120 6.07 13.83 5.17
CA LEU A 120 5.61 12.44 5.15
C LEU A 120 6.09 11.78 3.85
N PHE A 121 6.65 10.60 3.98
CA PHE A 121 7.26 9.82 2.91
C PHE A 121 8.30 10.62 2.09
N GLY A 122 9.03 11.54 2.73
CA GLY A 122 9.98 12.43 2.07
C GLY A 122 9.37 13.33 1.00
N GLY A 123 8.04 13.50 1.02
CA GLY A 123 7.28 14.28 0.04
C GLY A 123 6.81 13.50 -1.20
N ARG A 124 6.96 12.17 -1.23
CA ARG A 124 6.37 11.33 -2.29
C ARG A 124 4.86 11.20 -2.12
N ILE A 125 4.16 11.00 -3.22
CA ILE A 125 2.75 10.64 -3.19
C ILE A 125 2.65 9.16 -2.81
N VAL A 126 1.81 8.84 -1.84
CA VAL A 126 1.50 7.45 -1.46
C VAL A 126 0.05 7.17 -1.78
N VAL A 127 -0.17 6.13 -2.59
CA VAL A 127 -1.48 5.55 -2.92
C VAL A 127 -1.51 4.14 -2.34
N VAL A 128 -2.42 3.87 -1.43
CA VAL A 128 -2.63 2.52 -0.89
C VAL A 128 -4.00 2.01 -1.28
N GLY A 129 -4.10 0.70 -1.43
CA GLY A 129 -5.27 0.06 -1.98
C GLY A 129 -5.53 -1.28 -1.31
N GLY A 130 -6.79 -1.62 -1.08
CA GLY A 130 -7.11 -2.90 -0.45
C GLY A 130 -8.56 -3.01 -0.01
N ASP A 131 -8.84 -4.05 0.75
CA ASP A 131 -10.18 -4.33 1.27
C ASP A 131 -10.08 -4.89 2.70
N PHE A 132 -10.37 -4.06 3.70
CA PHE A 132 -10.30 -4.48 5.11
C PHE A 132 -11.39 -5.48 5.52
N ARG A 133 -12.30 -5.83 4.60
CA ARG A 133 -13.25 -6.92 4.77
C ARG A 133 -12.62 -8.29 4.42
N GLN A 134 -11.42 -8.28 3.85
CA GLN A 134 -10.66 -9.49 3.50
C GLN A 134 -9.63 -9.82 4.60
N ILE A 135 -8.47 -10.35 4.20
CA ILE A 135 -7.45 -10.86 5.11
C ILE A 135 -6.71 -9.70 5.77
N LEU A 136 -6.62 -9.78 7.11
CA LEU A 136 -5.81 -8.90 7.96
C LEU A 136 -4.36 -9.41 8.05
N PRO A 137 -3.41 -8.66 8.63
CA PRO A 137 -2.02 -9.08 8.68
C PRO A 137 -1.87 -10.41 9.43
N VAL A 138 -1.04 -11.30 8.89
CA VAL A 138 -0.75 -12.58 9.51
C VAL A 138 0.31 -12.38 10.60
N ILE A 139 -0.05 -12.70 11.85
CA ILE A 139 0.86 -12.68 13.00
C ILE A 139 0.99 -14.12 13.50
N PRO A 140 2.14 -14.80 13.28
CA PRO A 140 2.36 -16.16 13.74
C PRO A 140 2.15 -16.26 15.25
N ASN A 141 1.31 -17.20 15.69
CA ASN A 141 0.91 -17.39 17.09
C ASN A 141 0.24 -16.16 17.75
N GLY A 142 -0.18 -15.17 16.97
CA GLY A 142 -0.80 -13.95 17.45
C GLY A 142 -2.28 -14.13 17.80
N THR A 143 -2.69 -13.47 18.88
CA THR A 143 -4.07 -13.30 19.30
C THR A 143 -4.82 -12.34 18.37
N LYS A 144 -6.16 -12.37 18.41
CA LYS A 144 -7.00 -11.40 17.69
C LYS A 144 -6.66 -9.95 18.08
N THR A 145 -6.34 -9.72 19.35
CA THR A 145 -5.96 -8.40 19.87
C THR A 145 -4.65 -7.93 19.25
N GLU A 146 -3.67 -8.81 19.10
CA GLU A 146 -2.40 -8.48 18.44
C GLU A 146 -2.59 -8.19 16.95
N VAL A 147 -3.42 -8.98 16.25
CA VAL A 147 -3.78 -8.70 14.84
C VAL A 147 -4.45 -7.34 14.69
N ILE A 148 -5.38 -7.01 15.61
CA ILE A 148 -6.02 -5.70 15.64
C ILE A 148 -4.97 -4.62 15.88
N HIS A 149 -4.20 -4.74 16.95
CA HIS A 149 -3.21 -3.74 17.37
C HIS A 149 -2.18 -3.42 16.27
N ASN A 150 -1.87 -4.39 15.42
CA ASN A 150 -0.86 -4.29 14.39
C ASN A 150 -1.37 -4.07 12.97
N TYR A 151 -2.69 -3.99 12.74
CA TYR A 151 -3.18 -3.59 11.41
C TYR A 151 -2.87 -2.11 11.12
N VAL A 152 -2.74 -1.76 9.84
CA VAL A 152 -2.38 -0.39 9.40
C VAL A 152 -3.31 0.72 9.86
N LYS A 153 -4.63 0.50 10.00
CA LYS A 153 -5.54 1.53 10.53
C LYS A 153 -5.25 1.98 11.97
N ASN A 154 -4.43 1.25 12.73
CA ASN A 154 -4.06 1.60 14.11
C ASN A 154 -2.80 2.47 14.20
N ILE A 155 -2.18 2.85 13.08
CA ILE A 155 -1.08 3.83 13.07
C ILE A 155 -1.59 5.26 12.87
N PHE A 156 -0.88 6.25 13.43
CA PHE A 156 -1.20 7.67 13.25
C PHE A 156 -1.28 8.08 11.78
N LEU A 157 -0.38 7.57 10.92
CA LEU A 157 -0.35 7.88 9.49
C LEU A 157 -1.68 7.59 8.80
N TRP A 158 -2.41 6.56 9.25
CA TRP A 158 -3.68 6.17 8.62
C TRP A 158 -4.73 7.28 8.65
N LYS A 159 -4.74 8.10 9.71
CA LYS A 159 -5.69 9.20 9.89
C LYS A 159 -5.50 10.33 8.87
N LEU A 160 -4.37 10.33 8.16
CA LEU A 160 -3.98 11.35 7.20
C LEU A 160 -4.25 10.94 5.74
N PHE A 161 -4.80 9.75 5.51
CA PHE A 161 -5.19 9.30 4.18
C PHE A 161 -6.55 9.90 3.78
N GLU A 162 -6.59 10.48 2.59
CA GLU A 162 -7.84 10.77 1.90
C GLU A 162 -8.42 9.47 1.35
N VAL A 163 -9.70 9.20 1.59
CA VAL A 163 -10.34 7.92 1.25
C VAL A 163 -11.23 8.06 0.03
N HIS A 164 -11.01 7.21 -0.97
CA HIS A 164 -11.87 7.06 -2.15
C HIS A 164 -12.48 5.66 -2.18
N HIS A 165 -13.80 5.58 -2.36
CA HIS A 165 -14.52 4.31 -2.34
C HIS A 165 -14.92 3.88 -3.76
N LEU A 166 -14.54 2.66 -4.13
CA LEU A 166 -15.11 1.94 -5.26
C LEU A 166 -16.32 1.13 -4.78
N SER A 167 -17.51 1.54 -5.18
CA SER A 167 -18.78 0.92 -4.75
C SER A 167 -19.31 -0.15 -5.71
N THR A 168 -18.87 -0.15 -6.97
CA THR A 168 -19.42 -1.02 -8.01
C THR A 168 -18.62 -2.32 -8.13
N ASN A 169 -19.29 -3.47 -8.03
CA ASN A 169 -18.68 -4.77 -8.34
C ASN A 169 -18.61 -4.95 -9.86
N MET A 170 -17.39 -5.09 -10.38
CA MET A 170 -17.11 -5.23 -11.80
C MET A 170 -17.07 -6.71 -12.23
N ARG A 171 -16.69 -7.62 -11.31
CA ARG A 171 -16.56 -9.06 -11.56
C ARG A 171 -17.91 -9.76 -11.73
N SER A 172 -18.94 -9.26 -11.07
CA SER A 172 -20.26 -9.88 -10.99
C SER A 172 -21.36 -9.02 -11.63
N ARG A 173 -21.02 -8.20 -12.64
CA ARG A 173 -22.00 -7.38 -13.38
C ARG A 173 -23.11 -8.28 -13.94
N GLY A 174 -24.36 -8.00 -13.58
CA GLY A 174 -25.54 -8.78 -13.99
C GLY A 174 -26.17 -9.64 -12.88
N TYR A 175 -25.49 -9.88 -11.75
CA TYR A 175 -26.01 -10.69 -10.64
C TYR A 175 -26.31 -9.82 -9.40
N ASN A 176 -27.36 -9.01 -9.47
CA ASN A 176 -27.69 -7.99 -8.45
C ASN A 176 -27.91 -8.56 -7.04
N THR A 177 -28.53 -9.73 -6.92
CA THR A 177 -28.75 -10.42 -5.64
C THR A 177 -27.45 -10.95 -5.03
N PHE A 178 -26.56 -11.53 -5.84
CA PHE A 178 -25.26 -12.03 -5.37
C PHE A 178 -24.31 -10.89 -4.98
N ASN A 179 -24.34 -9.78 -5.73
CA ASN A 179 -23.59 -8.57 -5.39
C ASN A 179 -24.01 -7.98 -4.05
N LYS A 180 -25.33 -7.88 -3.82
CA LYS A 180 -25.87 -7.40 -2.56
C LYS A 180 -25.46 -8.31 -1.40
N TRP A 181 -25.58 -9.63 -1.59
CA TRP A 181 -25.11 -10.61 -0.60
C TRP A 181 -23.62 -10.49 -0.29
N LEU A 182 -22.74 -10.34 -1.30
CA LEU A 182 -21.30 -10.15 -1.09
C LEU A 182 -20.97 -8.88 -0.29
N LEU A 183 -21.67 -7.78 -0.58
CA LEU A 183 -21.51 -6.52 0.15
C LEU A 183 -22.02 -6.64 1.59
N ASP A 184 -23.17 -7.27 1.79
CA ASP A 184 -23.79 -7.43 3.11
C ASP A 184 -22.97 -8.36 4.03
N ASN A 185 -22.43 -9.46 3.50
CA ASN A 185 -21.52 -10.33 4.25
C ASN A 185 -20.21 -9.63 4.57
N GLY A 186 -19.64 -8.89 3.61
CA GLY A 186 -18.41 -8.12 3.81
C GLY A 186 -18.56 -7.02 4.86
N ASN A 187 -19.74 -6.39 4.94
CA ASN A 187 -20.04 -5.34 5.91
C ASN A 187 -20.56 -5.87 7.26
N LYS A 188 -20.73 -7.19 7.42
CA LYS A 188 -21.35 -7.83 8.59
C LYS A 188 -22.76 -7.29 8.90
N THR A 189 -23.54 -6.98 7.87
CA THR A 189 -24.93 -6.49 8.01
C THR A 189 -25.98 -7.59 7.84
N THR A 190 -25.56 -8.83 7.61
CA THR A 190 -26.42 -10.01 7.70
C THR A 190 -26.63 -10.35 9.19
N GLY A 191 -27.81 -10.02 9.70
CA GLY A 191 -28.27 -10.41 11.04
C GLY A 191 -28.52 -11.90 11.17
#